data_AF-A0A094G806-F1
#
_entry.id   AF-A0A094G806-F1
#
_cell.length_a   1.000
_cell.length_b   1.000
_cell.length_c   1.000
_cell.angle_alpha   90.00
_cell.angle_beta   90.00
_cell.angle_gamma   90.00
#
_symmetry.space_group_name_H-M   'P 1'
#
loop_
_entity.id
_entity.type
_entity.pdbx_description
1 polymer ?
#
loop_
_entity_poly.entity_id
_entity_poly.type
_entity_poly.pdbx_seq_one_letter_code
_entity_poly.pdbx_strand_id
1 'polypeptide(L)'
;MSTMTLPVAPQLAETEHQLSCPNCGSGVSLDSSRLALDAQRQIEDLQAQVRLLTQKATAAVDRWADYEDELQIMRQQCASQEVARTSTPPAAIQNRLSSFLTSRKSIPNLGQQPQLPSTTPSERDLAAALSREQVLRQQAEGKLDEASGELEELSQQLFEQANEMVATERKARAKLEERVAVLERRDVEKRKRLERLEGAMGRIERVRGLLAPTGDK
;
A
#
# COMPACT_ATOMS: atom_id res chain seq x y z
N MET A 1 29.64 -18.24 34.33
CA MET A 1 29.50 -17.29 33.21
C MET A 1 30.90 -16.83 32.86
N SER A 2 31.44 -17.36 31.77
CA SER A 2 32.87 -17.27 31.43
C SER A 2 33.28 -15.86 31.03
N THR A 3 34.32 -15.36 31.69
CA THR A 3 35.00 -14.09 31.42
C THR A 3 35.84 -14.23 30.14
N MET A 4 35.54 -13.45 29.10
CA MET A 4 36.39 -13.35 27.92
C MET A 4 37.36 -12.17 28.07
N THR A 5 38.63 -12.51 28.28
CA THR A 5 39.77 -11.59 28.23
C THR A 5 40.15 -11.37 26.76
N LEU A 6 40.12 -10.12 26.29
CA LEU A 6 40.57 -9.74 24.94
C LEU A 6 42.11 -9.77 24.85
N PRO A 7 42.72 -10.24 23.76
CA PRO A 7 44.16 -10.16 23.57
C PRO A 7 44.57 -8.73 23.15
N VAL A 8 45.60 -8.21 23.80
CA VAL A 8 46.24 -6.93 23.48
C VAL A 8 46.92 -7.05 22.11
N ALA A 9 46.65 -6.11 21.22
CA ALA A 9 47.30 -6.04 19.90
C ALA A 9 48.78 -5.68 20.04
N PRO A 10 49.68 -6.20 19.17
CA PRO A 10 51.09 -5.86 19.24
C PRO A 10 51.26 -4.41 18.79
N GLN A 11 51.96 -3.62 19.61
CA GLN A 11 52.46 -2.32 19.18
C GLN A 11 53.47 -2.55 18.07
N LEU A 12 53.04 -2.30 16.83
CA LEU A 12 53.93 -2.17 15.70
C LEU A 12 54.75 -0.91 15.95
N ALA A 13 56.01 -1.14 16.28
CA ALA A 13 57.04 -0.11 16.30
C ALA A 13 56.94 0.70 15.00
N GLU A 14 56.85 2.01 15.14
CA GLU A 14 56.99 2.97 14.06
C GLU A 14 58.42 2.88 13.52
N THR A 15 58.66 1.94 12.61
CA THR A 15 59.77 2.06 11.67
C THR A 15 59.37 3.09 10.64
N GLU A 16 59.65 4.36 10.93
CA GLU A 16 59.70 5.43 9.93
C GLU A 16 60.78 5.09 8.89
N HIS A 17 60.44 4.26 7.92
CA HIS A 17 61.24 4.12 6.72
C HIS A 17 61.02 5.37 5.87
N GLN A 18 61.87 6.36 6.12
CA GLN A 18 62.08 7.53 5.27
C GLN A 18 62.60 7.07 3.89
N LEU A 19 61.70 6.63 3.01
CA LEU A 19 62.02 6.29 1.62
C LEU A 19 62.06 7.58 0.79
N SER A 20 63.20 8.26 0.81
CA SER A 20 63.47 9.44 -0.02
C SER A 20 63.98 9.04 -1.41
N CYS A 21 63.39 9.61 -2.47
CA CYS A 21 63.82 9.37 -3.85
C CYS A 21 65.22 9.96 -4.10
N PRO A 22 66.21 9.15 -4.55
CA PRO A 22 67.61 9.58 -4.65
C PRO A 22 67.92 10.61 -5.75
N ASN A 23 66.93 11.08 -6.52
CA ASN A 23 67.15 12.07 -7.59
C ASN A 23 66.42 13.43 -7.40
N CYS A 24 65.57 13.61 -6.38
CA CYS A 24 64.94 14.92 -6.13
C CYS A 24 64.59 15.24 -4.66
N GLY A 25 64.90 14.36 -3.70
CA GLY A 25 64.91 14.69 -2.27
C GLY A 25 63.58 15.13 -1.63
N SER A 26 62.45 15.04 -2.35
CA SER A 26 61.14 15.44 -1.82
C SER A 26 60.48 14.25 -1.11
N GLY A 27 60.30 14.36 0.21
CA GLY A 27 59.71 13.31 1.04
C GLY A 27 58.20 13.19 0.84
N VAL A 28 57.76 12.04 0.36
CA VAL A 28 56.34 11.70 0.10
C VAL A 28 55.56 11.45 1.43
N SER A 29 56.25 11.47 2.57
CA SER A 29 55.69 11.15 3.90
C SER A 29 54.63 12.16 4.37
N LEU A 30 54.82 13.46 4.10
CA LEU A 30 53.88 14.50 4.55
C LEU A 30 52.55 14.45 3.78
N ASP A 31 52.58 14.16 2.48
CA ASP A 31 51.38 14.08 1.65
C ASP A 31 50.56 12.81 1.97
N SER A 32 51.23 11.68 2.22
CA SER A 32 50.57 10.43 2.64
C SER A 32 49.90 10.57 4.01
N SER A 33 50.53 11.28 4.95
CA SER A 33 49.95 11.58 6.27
C SER A 33 48.72 12.49 6.18
N ARG A 34 48.76 13.52 5.33
CA ARG A 34 47.59 14.40 5.08
C ARG A 34 46.44 13.67 4.40
N LEU A 35 46.72 12.85 3.39
CA LEU A 35 45.74 11.98 2.75
C LEU A 35 45.14 10.97 3.73
N ALA A 36 45.93 10.41 4.65
CA ALA A 36 45.44 9.51 5.68
C ALA A 36 44.51 10.22 6.69
N LEU A 37 44.83 11.45 7.09
CA LEU A 37 43.96 12.27 7.94
C LEU A 37 42.65 12.65 7.24
N ASP A 38 42.70 13.01 5.96
CA ASP A 38 41.50 13.32 5.17
C ASP A 38 40.63 12.07 4.97
N ALA A 39 41.24 10.91 4.71
CA ALA A 39 40.54 9.64 4.65
C ALA A 39 39.91 9.26 6.01
N GLN A 40 40.60 9.49 7.12
CA GLN A 40 40.07 9.27 8.47
C GLN A 40 38.85 10.14 8.75
N ARG A 41 38.91 11.44 8.43
CA ARG A 41 37.75 12.35 8.54
C ARG A 41 36.56 11.88 7.71
N GLN A 42 36.83 11.48 6.47
CA GLN A 42 35.78 10.99 5.58
C GLN A 42 35.16 9.69 6.10
N ILE A 43 35.96 8.80 6.71
CA ILE A 43 35.45 7.59 7.36
C ILE A 43 34.54 7.96 8.54
N GLU A 44 34.94 8.91 9.39
CA GLU A 44 34.13 9.36 10.52
C GLU A 44 32.80 9.97 10.07
N ASP A 45 32.82 10.83 9.04
CA ASP A 45 31.62 11.43 8.46
C ASP A 45 30.68 10.37 7.88
N LEU A 46 31.22 9.41 7.12
CA LEU A 46 30.44 8.30 6.57
C LEU A 46 29.87 7.41 7.67
N GLN A 47 30.63 7.13 8.73
CA GLN A 47 30.15 6.37 9.89
C GLN A 47 29.02 7.12 10.61
N ALA A 48 29.13 8.44 10.77
CA ALA A 48 28.08 9.27 11.35
C ALA A 48 26.81 9.27 10.47
N GLN A 49 26.97 9.36 9.15
CA GLN A 49 25.86 9.30 8.21
C GLN A 49 25.16 7.95 8.24
N VAL A 50 25.91 6.84 8.28
CA VAL A 50 25.34 5.49 8.42
C VAL A 50 24.56 5.37 9.72
N ARG A 51 25.11 5.84 10.85
CA ARG A 51 24.39 5.85 12.14
C ARG A 51 23.08 6.63 12.08
N LEU A 52 23.10 7.81 11.46
CA LEU A 52 21.91 8.64 11.29
C LEU A 52 20.86 7.96 10.41
N LEU A 53 21.28 7.37 9.29
CA LEU A 53 20.39 6.65 8.40
C LEU A 53 19.77 5.43 9.09
N THR A 54 20.56 4.69 9.87
CA THR A 54 20.05 3.58 10.68
C THR A 54 19.01 4.06 11.69
N GLN A 55 19.28 5.16 12.41
CA GLN A 55 18.30 5.73 13.35
C GLN A 55 16.99 6.14 12.64
N LYS A 56 17.08 6.73 11.44
CA LYS A 56 15.91 7.06 10.63
C LYS A 56 15.16 5.82 10.14
N ALA A 57 15.87 4.78 9.75
CA ALA A 57 15.27 3.52 9.33
C ALA A 57 14.52 2.86 10.50
N THR A 58 15.13 2.80 11.69
CA THR A 58 14.46 2.29 12.90
C THR A 58 13.21 3.10 13.22
N ALA A 59 13.31 4.43 13.24
CA ALA A 59 12.14 5.30 13.50
C ALA A 59 11.04 5.16 12.43
N ALA A 60 11.39 4.84 11.18
CA ALA A 60 10.41 4.56 10.14
C ALA A 60 9.74 3.20 10.36
N VAL A 61 10.51 2.17 10.74
CA VAL A 61 9.98 0.84 11.08
C VAL A 61 9.05 0.90 12.28
N ASP A 62 9.39 1.66 13.32
CA ASP A 62 8.53 1.84 14.51
C ASP A 62 7.17 2.44 14.11
N ARG A 63 7.17 3.50 13.27
CA ARG A 63 5.92 4.08 12.75
C ARG A 63 5.13 3.09 11.87
N TRP A 64 5.81 2.22 11.14
CA TRP A 64 5.14 1.21 10.33
C TRP A 64 4.47 0.15 11.19
N ALA A 65 5.06 -0.21 12.32
CA ALA A 65 4.41 -1.08 13.31
C ALA A 65 3.13 -0.43 13.86
N ASP A 66 3.18 0.87 14.22
CA ASP A 66 1.98 1.62 14.66
C ASP A 66 0.86 1.59 13.59
N TYR A 67 1.19 1.82 12.32
CA TYR A 67 0.21 1.76 11.22
C TYR A 67 -0.31 0.34 10.95
N GLU A 68 0.52 -0.69 11.13
CA GLU A 68 0.08 -2.09 11.01
C GLU A 68 -0.93 -2.44 12.10
N ASP A 69 -0.70 -2.00 13.34
CA ASP A 69 -1.62 -2.16 14.46
C ASP A 69 -2.96 -1.43 14.20
N GLU A 70 -2.92 -0.18 13.74
CA GLU A 70 -4.13 0.56 13.35
C GLU A 70 -4.92 -0.16 12.24
N LEU A 71 -4.23 -0.69 11.22
CA LEU A 71 -4.85 -1.47 10.15
C LEU A 71 -5.47 -2.78 10.67
N GLN A 72 -4.82 -3.47 11.60
CA GLN A 72 -5.38 -4.67 12.21
C GLN A 72 -6.65 -4.35 13.00
N ILE A 73 -6.65 -3.27 13.78
CA ILE A 73 -7.82 -2.81 14.54
C ILE A 73 -8.97 -2.46 13.59
N MET A 74 -8.72 -1.67 12.55
CA MET A 74 -9.75 -1.31 11.56
C MET A 74 -10.32 -2.53 10.84
N ARG A 75 -9.47 -3.50 10.48
CA ARG A 75 -9.92 -4.77 9.91
C ARG A 75 -10.76 -5.57 10.89
N GLN A 76 -10.40 -5.61 12.17
CA GLN A 76 -11.19 -6.30 13.18
C GLN A 76 -12.54 -5.61 13.42
N GLN A 77 -12.60 -4.28 13.34
CA GLN A 77 -13.85 -3.51 13.37
C GLN A 77 -14.73 -3.82 12.15
N CYS A 78 -14.17 -3.79 10.93
CA CYS A 78 -14.90 -4.17 9.71
C CYS A 78 -15.36 -5.63 9.75
N ALA A 79 -14.50 -6.56 10.18
CA ALA A 79 -14.87 -7.97 10.33
C ALA A 79 -15.97 -8.17 11.37
N SER A 80 -15.93 -7.46 12.50
CA SER A 80 -17.00 -7.49 13.51
C SER A 80 -18.32 -6.94 12.95
N GLN A 81 -18.24 -5.89 12.11
CA GLN A 81 -19.39 -5.33 11.41
C GLN A 81 -19.93 -6.29 10.33
N GLU A 82 -19.06 -7.01 9.62
CA GLU A 82 -19.45 -8.04 8.65
C GLU A 82 -20.03 -9.29 9.31
N VAL A 83 -19.52 -9.74 10.45
CA VAL A 83 -20.10 -10.85 11.23
C VAL A 83 -21.47 -10.48 11.81
N ALA A 84 -21.67 -9.21 12.20
CA ALA A 84 -23.00 -8.70 12.55
C ALA A 84 -23.95 -8.64 11.34
N ARG A 85 -23.43 -8.38 10.13
CA ARG A 85 -24.18 -8.38 8.86
C ARG A 85 -24.42 -9.78 8.26
N THR A 86 -23.60 -10.78 8.60
CA THR A 86 -23.70 -12.16 8.07
C THR A 86 -24.34 -13.16 9.04
N SER A 87 -24.41 -12.83 10.34
CA SER A 87 -25.32 -13.49 11.29
C SER A 87 -26.79 -13.07 11.09
N THR A 88 -27.05 -12.16 10.17
CA THR A 88 -28.34 -12.09 9.46
C THR A 88 -28.19 -12.85 8.13
N PRO A 89 -28.95 -13.94 7.89
CA PRO A 89 -28.98 -14.55 6.55
C PRO A 89 -29.51 -13.51 5.56
N PRO A 90 -29.25 -13.65 4.24
CA PRO A 90 -29.79 -12.73 3.26
C PRO A 90 -31.32 -12.79 3.41
N ALA A 91 -31.89 -11.74 4.00
CA ALA A 91 -33.30 -11.52 3.90
C ALA A 91 -33.53 -11.17 2.44
N ALA A 92 -33.81 -12.20 1.65
CA ALA A 92 -34.83 -12.10 0.63
C ALA A 92 -35.93 -11.20 1.20
N ILE A 93 -36.33 -10.20 0.42
CA ILE A 93 -37.52 -9.40 0.65
C ILE A 93 -38.72 -10.35 0.55
N GLN A 94 -38.93 -11.15 1.59
CA GLN A 94 -40.03 -12.06 1.78
C GLN A 94 -40.29 -12.13 3.29
N ASN A 95 -41.15 -11.22 3.74
CA ASN A 95 -42.12 -11.49 4.79
C ASN A 95 -41.61 -12.31 5.98
N ARG A 96 -40.72 -11.73 6.80
CA ARG A 96 -40.44 -12.22 8.17
C ARG A 96 -41.60 -11.97 9.16
N LEU A 97 -42.82 -11.81 8.67
CA LEU A 97 -44.05 -11.75 9.49
C LEU A 97 -44.66 -13.15 9.73
N SER A 98 -44.07 -14.21 9.16
CA SER A 98 -44.61 -15.58 9.23
C SER A 98 -44.18 -16.38 10.47
N SER A 99 -43.20 -15.92 11.26
CA SER A 99 -42.77 -16.64 12.49
C SER A 99 -43.51 -16.23 13.77
N PHE A 100 -44.42 -15.25 13.71
CA PHE A 100 -45.26 -14.85 14.85
C PHE A 100 -46.71 -15.34 14.75
N LEU A 101 -47.09 -16.03 13.66
CA LEU A 101 -48.46 -16.54 13.46
C LEU A 101 -48.62 -18.05 13.66
N THR A 102 -47.57 -18.76 14.09
CA THR A 102 -47.65 -20.16 14.52
C THR A 102 -47.41 -20.32 16.00
N SER A 103 -48.21 -19.63 16.81
CA SER A 103 -48.63 -20.14 18.13
C SER A 103 -50.06 -20.65 18.03
N ARG A 104 -50.31 -21.61 17.12
CA ARG A 104 -51.43 -22.53 17.28
C ARG A 104 -51.04 -23.51 18.38
N LYS A 105 -51.51 -23.21 19.58
CA LYS A 105 -51.77 -24.17 20.66
C LYS A 105 -52.24 -25.49 20.02
N SER A 106 -51.42 -26.53 20.06
CA SER A 106 -51.92 -27.89 19.91
C SER A 106 -52.90 -28.11 21.05
N ILE A 107 -54.11 -28.51 20.73
CA ILE A 107 -55.16 -28.90 21.67
C ILE A 107 -54.65 -30.13 22.44
N PRO A 108 -54.46 -30.11 23.77
CA PRO A 108 -54.62 -31.30 24.56
C PRO A 108 -56.08 -31.37 24.98
N ASN A 109 -56.73 -32.44 24.54
CA ASN A 109 -57.62 -33.28 25.33
C ASN A 109 -58.48 -32.61 26.42
N LEU A 110 -59.80 -32.76 26.26
CA LEU A 110 -60.84 -32.53 27.26
C LEU A 110 -60.41 -32.99 28.67
N GLY A 111 -60.32 -32.04 29.60
CA GLY A 111 -60.25 -32.36 31.02
C GLY A 111 -59.65 -31.24 31.86
N GLN A 112 -60.49 -30.67 32.74
CA GLN A 112 -60.13 -29.86 33.90
C GLN A 112 -59.65 -28.41 33.69
N GLN A 113 -60.63 -27.53 33.92
CA GLN A 113 -60.51 -26.24 34.59
C GLN A 113 -59.58 -26.32 35.82
N PRO A 114 -58.65 -25.36 35.97
CA PRO A 114 -58.81 -24.38 37.06
C PRO A 114 -58.78 -22.93 36.54
N GLN A 115 -59.55 -22.09 37.20
CA GLN A 115 -59.82 -20.70 36.85
C GLN A 115 -58.54 -19.83 36.84
N LEU A 116 -58.26 -19.14 35.72
CA LEU A 116 -57.36 -17.98 35.68
C LEU A 116 -58.16 -16.74 35.21
N PRO A 117 -57.90 -15.54 35.75
CA PRO A 117 -58.67 -14.34 35.47
C PRO A 117 -58.55 -13.95 33.99
N SER A 118 -59.68 -13.89 33.31
CA SER A 118 -59.83 -13.36 31.96
C SER A 118 -59.70 -11.83 31.99
N THR A 119 -58.49 -11.31 31.82
CA THR A 119 -58.29 -9.90 31.47
C THR A 119 -58.44 -9.75 29.96
N THR A 120 -59.69 -9.65 29.48
CA THR A 120 -59.93 -9.09 28.14
C THR A 120 -59.48 -7.63 28.21
N PRO A 121 -58.48 -7.19 27.42
CA PRO A 121 -58.08 -5.79 27.41
C PRO A 121 -59.29 -4.94 27.03
N SER A 122 -59.54 -3.86 27.76
CA SER A 122 -60.64 -2.98 27.42
C SER A 122 -60.36 -2.32 26.06
N GLU A 123 -61.41 -1.95 25.34
CA GLU A 123 -61.31 -1.25 24.05
C GLU A 123 -60.39 0.00 24.12
N ARG A 124 -60.36 0.64 25.30
CA ARG A 124 -59.47 1.77 25.59
C ARG A 124 -58.00 1.39 25.66
N ASP A 125 -57.67 0.22 26.20
CA ASP A 125 -56.30 -0.29 26.27
C ASP A 125 -55.77 -0.67 24.90
N LEU A 126 -56.65 -1.22 24.04
CA LEU A 126 -56.36 -1.51 22.63
C LEU A 126 -56.08 -0.24 21.83
N ALA A 127 -56.90 0.81 21.98
CA ALA A 127 -56.69 2.10 21.35
C ALA A 127 -55.36 2.75 21.79
N ALA A 128 -55.05 2.67 23.09
CA ALA A 128 -53.78 3.17 23.62
C ALA A 128 -52.57 2.36 23.10
N ALA A 129 -52.70 1.04 22.95
CA ALA A 129 -51.66 0.20 22.38
C ALA A 129 -51.42 0.49 20.89
N LEU A 130 -52.48 0.68 20.12
CA LEU A 130 -52.40 1.01 18.69
C LEU A 130 -51.76 2.38 18.46
N SER A 131 -52.10 3.36 19.30
CA SER A 131 -51.45 4.69 19.27
C SER A 131 -49.95 4.60 19.53
N ARG A 132 -49.52 3.82 20.53
CA ARG A 132 -48.08 3.59 20.79
C ARG A 132 -47.39 2.93 19.62
N GLU A 133 -48.02 1.93 19.01
CA GLU A 133 -47.45 1.22 17.86
C GLU A 133 -47.30 2.12 16.63
N GLN A 134 -48.29 2.98 16.36
CA GLN A 134 -48.20 3.97 15.28
C GLN A 134 -47.06 4.96 15.49
N VAL A 135 -46.86 5.45 16.71
CA VAL A 135 -45.74 6.34 17.05
C VAL A 135 -44.39 5.65 16.84
N LEU A 136 -44.26 4.40 17.29
CA LEU A 136 -43.04 3.61 17.11
C LEU A 136 -42.74 3.38 15.62
N ARG A 137 -43.77 3.09 14.81
CA ARG A 137 -43.59 2.95 13.36
C ARG A 137 -43.17 4.25 12.70
N GLN A 138 -43.83 5.36 13.02
CA GLN A 138 -43.47 6.65 12.44
C GLN A 138 -42.03 7.05 12.82
N GLN A 139 -41.59 6.74 14.05
CA GLN A 139 -40.19 6.93 14.44
C GLN A 139 -39.24 6.02 13.68
N ALA A 140 -39.60 4.76 13.44
CA ALA A 140 -38.79 3.83 12.67
C ALA A 140 -38.69 4.24 11.19
N GLU A 141 -39.79 4.71 10.59
CA GLU A 141 -39.84 5.25 9.23
C GLU A 141 -38.93 6.48 9.11
N GLY A 142 -39.01 7.43 10.05
CA GLY A 142 -38.13 8.61 10.03
C GLY A 142 -36.63 8.27 10.13
N LYS A 143 -36.25 7.27 10.94
CA LYS A 143 -34.87 6.77 11.01
C LYS A 143 -34.43 6.08 9.72
N LEU A 144 -35.35 5.39 9.04
CA LEU A 144 -35.08 4.74 7.76
C LEU A 144 -34.86 5.79 6.68
N ASP A 145 -35.67 6.86 6.65
CA ASP A 145 -35.51 7.98 5.74
C ASP A 145 -34.18 8.70 5.97
N GLU A 146 -33.81 8.99 7.21
CA GLU A 146 -32.51 9.57 7.59
C GLU A 146 -31.34 8.72 7.09
N ALA A 147 -31.35 7.42 7.41
CA ALA A 147 -30.32 6.49 6.94
C ALA A 147 -30.29 6.36 5.40
N SER A 148 -31.44 6.45 4.73
CA SER A 148 -31.51 6.42 3.26
C SER A 148 -30.88 7.67 2.64
N GLY A 149 -31.05 8.83 3.27
CA GLY A 149 -30.43 10.08 2.84
C GLY A 149 -28.91 10.06 3.01
N GLU A 150 -28.40 9.58 4.15
CA GLU A 150 -26.96 9.40 4.37
C GLU A 150 -26.33 8.45 3.36
N LEU A 151 -27.02 7.35 3.03
CA LEU A 151 -26.56 6.41 2.01
C LEU A 151 -26.54 7.05 0.61
N GLU A 152 -27.54 7.85 0.27
CA GLU A 152 -27.55 8.56 -1.01
C GLU A 152 -26.38 9.55 -1.11
N GLU A 153 -26.13 10.34 -0.06
CA GLU A 153 -25.01 11.28 0.00
C GLU A 153 -23.66 10.58 -0.12
N LEU A 154 -23.44 9.51 0.65
CA LEU A 154 -22.22 8.70 0.56
C LEU A 154 -22.07 8.09 -0.83
N SER A 155 -23.17 7.66 -1.46
CA SER A 155 -23.12 7.13 -2.81
C SER A 155 -22.72 8.20 -3.83
N GLN A 156 -23.26 9.42 -3.73
CA GLN A 156 -22.90 10.54 -4.59
C GLN A 156 -21.41 10.87 -4.45
N GLN A 157 -20.91 11.00 -3.22
CA GLN A 157 -19.49 11.25 -2.94
C GLN A 157 -18.58 10.15 -3.52
N LEU A 158 -18.96 8.87 -3.35
CA LEU A 158 -18.19 7.75 -3.89
C LEU A 158 -18.15 7.77 -5.42
N PHE A 159 -19.28 8.07 -6.08
CA PHE A 159 -19.33 8.18 -7.54
C PHE A 159 -18.54 9.38 -8.06
N GLU A 160 -18.59 10.52 -7.37
CA GLU A 160 -17.77 11.70 -7.73
C GLU A 160 -16.28 11.41 -7.62
N GLN A 161 -15.84 10.82 -6.49
CA GLN A 161 -14.44 10.45 -6.28
C GLN A 161 -13.97 9.41 -7.32
N ALA A 162 -14.80 8.41 -7.62
CA ALA A 162 -14.51 7.42 -8.65
C ALA A 162 -14.39 8.05 -10.04
N ASN A 163 -15.29 8.98 -10.37
CA ASN A 163 -15.27 9.71 -11.64
C ASN A 163 -14.01 10.58 -11.76
N GLU A 164 -13.61 11.27 -10.69
CA GLU A 164 -12.38 12.05 -10.65
C GLU A 164 -11.14 11.18 -10.87
N MET A 165 -11.05 10.05 -10.15
CA MET A 165 -9.95 9.09 -10.30
C MET A 165 -9.85 8.59 -11.75
N VAL A 166 -10.96 8.19 -12.36
CA VAL A 166 -10.98 7.75 -13.76
C VAL A 166 -10.60 8.88 -14.71
N ALA A 167 -11.04 10.11 -14.44
CA ALA A 167 -10.69 11.26 -15.27
C ALA A 167 -9.18 11.57 -15.21
N THR A 168 -8.57 11.52 -14.03
CA THR A 168 -7.12 11.72 -13.88
C THR A 168 -6.33 10.62 -14.57
N GLU A 169 -6.76 9.37 -14.46
CA GLU A 169 -6.14 8.24 -15.15
C GLU A 169 -6.25 8.38 -16.67
N ARG A 170 -7.43 8.70 -17.21
CA ARG A 170 -7.62 8.95 -18.65
C ARG A 170 -6.71 10.06 -19.17
N LYS A 171 -6.58 11.16 -18.42
CA LYS A 171 -5.66 12.26 -18.76
C LYS A 171 -4.20 11.82 -18.72
N ALA A 172 -3.80 11.06 -17.71
CA ALA A 172 -2.42 10.57 -17.58
C ALA A 172 -2.10 9.58 -18.71
N ARG A 173 -3.01 8.65 -18.99
CA ARG A 173 -2.90 7.67 -20.07
C ARG A 173 -2.78 8.36 -21.43
N ALA A 174 -3.62 9.34 -21.74
CA ALA A 174 -3.54 10.09 -22.99
C ALA A 174 -2.18 10.80 -23.17
N LYS A 175 -1.63 11.41 -22.10
CA LYS A 175 -0.30 12.03 -22.13
C LYS A 175 0.83 11.02 -22.39
N LEU A 176 0.73 9.83 -21.80
CA LEU A 176 1.69 8.76 -22.04
C LEU A 176 1.60 8.22 -23.46
N GLU A 177 0.38 7.99 -23.95
CA GLU A 177 0.14 7.54 -25.33
C GLU A 177 0.70 8.55 -26.35
N GLU A 178 0.53 9.86 -26.12
CA GLU A 178 1.15 10.90 -26.95
C GLU A 178 2.69 10.81 -26.95
N ARG A 179 3.30 10.68 -25.75
CA ARG A 179 4.76 10.57 -25.62
C ARG A 179 5.30 9.31 -26.29
N VAL A 180 4.60 8.19 -26.17
CA VAL A 180 4.95 6.94 -26.85
C VAL A 180 4.91 7.13 -28.36
N ALA A 181 3.84 7.72 -28.90
CA ALA A 181 3.72 7.97 -30.34
C ALA A 181 4.86 8.85 -30.89
N VAL A 182 5.31 9.86 -30.14
CA VAL A 182 6.46 10.68 -30.51
C VAL A 182 7.76 9.87 -30.51
N LEU A 183 7.97 9.04 -29.49
CA LEU A 183 9.16 8.18 -29.40
C LEU A 183 9.21 7.17 -30.55
N GLU A 184 8.08 6.52 -30.86
CA GLU A 184 7.97 5.58 -31.98
C GLU A 184 8.32 6.23 -33.32
N ARG A 185 7.82 7.44 -33.59
CA ARG A 185 8.17 8.21 -34.79
C ARG A 185 9.68 8.45 -34.87
N ARG A 186 10.29 8.88 -33.75
CA ARG A 186 11.75 9.14 -33.69
C ARG A 186 12.56 7.86 -33.90
N ASP A 187 12.11 6.73 -33.36
CA ASP A 187 12.81 5.46 -33.53
C ASP A 187 12.73 4.94 -34.95
N VAL A 188 11.58 5.12 -35.63
CA VAL A 188 11.46 4.83 -37.06
C VAL A 188 12.40 5.70 -37.89
N GLU A 189 12.49 7.01 -37.60
CA GLU A 189 13.41 7.90 -38.31
C GLU A 189 14.88 7.53 -38.08
N LYS A 190 15.26 7.24 -36.83
CA LYS A 190 16.63 6.78 -36.49
C LYS A 190 16.95 5.47 -37.19
N ARG A 191 16.04 4.50 -37.18
CA ARG A 191 16.21 3.21 -37.88
C ARG A 191 16.46 3.42 -39.37
N LYS A 192 15.68 4.28 -40.03
CA LYS A 192 15.90 4.64 -41.45
C LYS A 192 17.25 5.33 -41.69
N ARG A 193 17.79 6.10 -40.73
CA ARG A 193 19.11 6.71 -40.86
C ARG A 193 20.21 5.66 -40.72
N LEU A 194 20.07 4.76 -39.75
CA LEU A 194 21.00 3.65 -39.54
C LEU A 194 21.06 2.74 -40.76
N GLU A 195 19.91 2.35 -41.34
CA GLU A 195 19.84 1.53 -42.54
C GLU A 195 20.62 2.15 -43.72
N ARG A 196 20.54 3.47 -43.90
CA ARG A 196 21.33 4.18 -44.92
C ARG A 196 22.83 4.15 -44.63
N LEU A 197 23.21 4.30 -43.37
CA LEU A 197 24.62 4.25 -42.93
C LEU A 197 25.19 2.84 -43.09
N GLU A 198 24.46 1.82 -42.68
CA GLU A 198 24.82 0.40 -42.85
C GLU A 198 24.97 0.06 -44.33
N GLY A 199 24.06 0.53 -45.18
CA GLY A 199 24.19 0.38 -46.64
C GLY A 199 25.45 1.06 -47.21
N ALA A 200 25.83 2.22 -46.68
CA ALA A 200 27.06 2.91 -47.09
C ALA A 200 28.33 2.20 -46.57
N MET A 201 28.33 1.76 -45.30
CA MET A 201 29.42 0.98 -44.72
C MET A 201 29.63 -0.32 -45.47
N GLY A 202 28.56 -1.06 -45.79
CA GLY A 202 28.66 -2.30 -46.58
C GLY A 202 29.21 -2.06 -47.99
N ARG A 203 28.94 -0.90 -48.62
CA ARG A 203 29.60 -0.52 -49.89
C ARG A 203 31.09 -0.29 -49.69
N ILE A 204 31.49 0.46 -48.66
CA ILE A 204 32.88 0.74 -48.34
C ILE A 204 33.64 -0.56 -48.05
N GLU A 205 33.04 -1.47 -47.29
CA GLU A 205 33.63 -2.76 -46.95
C GLU A 205 33.87 -3.64 -48.19
N ARG A 206 32.92 -3.67 -49.14
CA ARG A 206 33.12 -4.34 -50.43
C ARG A 206 34.28 -3.76 -51.22
N VAL A 207 34.35 -2.43 -51.34
CA VAL A 207 35.45 -1.75 -52.05
C VAL A 207 36.78 -2.02 -51.35
N ARG A 208 36.82 -1.98 -50.03
CA ARG A 208 38.02 -2.32 -49.24
C ARG A 208 38.46 -3.76 -49.47
N GLY A 209 37.53 -4.71 -49.59
CA GLY A 209 37.84 -6.11 -49.91
C GLY A 209 38.44 -6.28 -51.32
N LEU A 210 37.99 -5.50 -52.30
CA LEU A 210 38.55 -5.51 -53.66
C LEU A 210 39.91 -4.80 -53.78
N LEU A 211 40.12 -3.76 -52.97
CA LEU A 211 41.39 -3.02 -52.90
C LEU A 211 42.41 -3.65 -51.95
N ALA A 212 42.01 -4.68 -51.19
CA ALA A 212 42.95 -5.44 -50.37
C ALA A 212 43.99 -6.05 -51.32
N PRO A 213 45.29 -5.83 -51.09
CA PRO A 213 46.32 -6.37 -51.97
C PRO A 213 46.12 -7.88 -52.04
N THR A 214 45.87 -8.40 -53.25
CA THR A 214 45.98 -9.83 -53.51
C THR A 214 47.43 -10.18 -53.23
N GLY A 215 47.68 -10.69 -52.03
CA GLY A 215 49.01 -11.12 -51.62
C GLY A 215 49.60 -11.99 -52.73
N ASP A 216 50.74 -11.53 -53.23
CA ASP A 216 51.56 -12.21 -54.20
C ASP A 216 51.70 -13.69 -53.81
N LYS A 217 51.34 -14.57 -54.75
CA LYS A 217 51.78 -15.97 -54.72
C LYS A 217 53.20 -16.06 -55.24
#